data_AF-A0AAD1WHM6-F1
#
_entry.id   AF-A0AAD1WHM6-F1
#
_cell.length_a   1.000
_cell.length_b   1.000
_cell.length_c   1.000
_cell.angle_alpha   90.00
_cell.angle_beta   90.00
_cell.angle_gamma   90.00
#
_symmetry.space_group_name_H-M   'P 1'
#
loop_
_entity.id
_entity.type
_entity.pdbx_description
1 polymer ?
#
loop_
_entity_poly.entity_id
_entity_poly.type
_entity_poly.pdbx_seq_one_letter_code
_entity_poly.pdbx_strand_id
1 'polypeptide(L)'
;MAKQVNIYYSVGEDARHSRPPVLPRPSSTFNTVSRNQYQDMIPIGYNEKIVAFLRQPNIFEILQERQHELCRNHSLREKIQFIKAEGPSGLVHLSGDADLIILLSLFEEEIMSYVPPHALLHLSYCQSPRGSPVSSPQNSPGRQRANARAPAPYKRDFEAKLRNFYRKLEAKGYGQGPGKLKLIIRRNHLLEDTFNQIMNYSRKDLQRNKLYVTFVGEEGLDYSGPSREFFFLVSRELFNPYYGLFEYSANDTYTVQISPMSAFVDNHHEW
;
A
#
# COMPACT_ATOMS: atom_id res chain seq x y z
N MET A 1 -22.61 -24.89 -66.30
CA MET A 1 -22.31 -24.93 -67.75
C MET A 1 -22.05 -23.51 -68.22
N ALA A 2 -21.01 -23.36 -69.05
CA ALA A 2 -20.39 -22.10 -69.44
C ALA A 2 -21.32 -21.13 -70.21
N LYS A 3 -21.07 -19.82 -70.09
CA LYS A 3 -20.38 -19.02 -71.12
C LYS A 3 -20.45 -17.52 -70.82
N GLN A 4 -19.27 -16.91 -70.88
CA GLN A 4 -19.02 -15.49 -71.09
C GLN A 4 -19.76 -14.98 -72.35
N VAL A 5 -20.33 -13.77 -72.29
CA VAL A 5 -20.55 -12.93 -73.48
C VAL A 5 -20.00 -11.54 -73.19
N ASN A 6 -19.04 -11.17 -74.03
CA ASN A 6 -18.31 -9.92 -74.14
C ASN A 6 -19.19 -8.85 -74.80
N ILE A 7 -19.14 -7.58 -74.37
CA ILE A 7 -19.32 -6.44 -75.28
C ILE A 7 -18.30 -5.35 -74.93
N TYR A 8 -17.44 -5.08 -75.91
CA TYR A 8 -16.55 -3.93 -76.04
C TYR A 8 -17.34 -2.69 -76.48
N TYR A 9 -16.96 -1.49 -76.02
CA TYR A 9 -16.87 -0.24 -76.82
C TYR A 9 -15.96 0.74 -76.03
N SER A 10 -14.74 1.01 -76.52
CA SER A 10 -14.34 2.14 -77.39
C SER A 10 -13.99 3.40 -76.58
N VAL A 11 -12.69 3.59 -76.28
CA VAL A 11 -11.74 4.52 -76.95
C VAL A 11 -12.02 5.99 -76.66
N GLY A 12 -11.04 6.61 -76.00
CA GLY A 12 -10.84 8.05 -75.85
C GLY A 12 -9.45 8.28 -75.29
N GLU A 13 -8.42 8.19 -76.14
CA GLU A 13 -7.07 8.66 -75.84
C GLU A 13 -7.07 10.19 -75.84
N ASP A 14 -6.45 10.81 -74.83
CA ASP A 14 -5.70 12.04 -75.06
C ASP A 14 -4.52 12.16 -74.08
N ALA A 15 -3.41 12.67 -74.60
CA ALA A 15 -2.06 12.36 -74.15
C ALA A 15 -1.45 13.35 -73.13
N ARG A 16 -0.38 12.84 -72.50
CA ARG A 16 0.84 13.50 -71.94
C ARG A 16 0.91 13.56 -70.41
N HIS A 17 1.84 12.77 -69.85
CA HIS A 17 3.00 13.20 -69.03
C HIS A 17 3.69 11.96 -68.45
N SER A 18 4.84 11.60 -69.05
CA SER A 18 5.71 10.50 -68.66
C SER A 18 6.35 10.76 -67.29
N ARG A 19 6.15 9.88 -66.30
CA ARG A 19 6.97 9.79 -65.09
C ARG A 19 7.63 8.41 -65.02
N PRO A 20 8.94 8.31 -64.70
CA PRO A 20 9.61 7.02 -64.56
C PRO A 20 9.23 6.34 -63.23
N PRO A 21 9.25 5.00 -63.16
CA PRO A 21 8.90 4.26 -61.95
C PRO A 21 10.01 4.38 -60.89
N VAL A 22 9.62 4.74 -59.66
CA VAL A 22 10.53 4.78 -58.51
C VAL A 22 10.72 3.36 -57.97
N LEU A 23 11.96 2.86 -58.03
CA LEU A 23 12.39 1.58 -57.48
C LEU A 23 12.39 1.60 -55.93
N PRO A 24 12.12 0.47 -55.26
CA PRO A 24 12.19 0.37 -53.80
C PRO A 24 13.66 0.38 -53.34
N ARG A 25 13.97 1.21 -52.35
CA ARG A 25 15.31 1.35 -51.75
C ARG A 25 15.56 0.18 -50.76
N PRO A 26 16.78 -0.41 -50.72
CA PRO A 26 17.03 -1.70 -50.07
C PRO A 26 17.22 -1.60 -48.55
N SER A 27 17.02 -2.73 -47.89
CA SER A 27 17.33 -3.00 -46.48
C SER A 27 18.84 -3.05 -46.23
N SER A 28 19.34 -2.35 -45.22
CA SER A 28 20.68 -2.58 -44.67
C SER A 28 20.70 -2.42 -43.15
N THR A 29 20.93 -3.55 -42.52
CA THR A 29 21.31 -3.87 -41.14
C THR A 29 22.41 -2.96 -40.58
N PHE A 30 22.34 -2.58 -39.30
CA PHE A 30 23.39 -2.80 -38.27
C PHE A 30 23.00 -2.25 -36.87
N ASN A 31 23.03 -3.18 -35.91
CA ASN A 31 23.42 -3.12 -34.49
C ASN A 31 22.62 -2.35 -33.42
N THR A 32 21.88 -3.15 -32.64
CA THR A 32 21.89 -3.26 -31.16
C THR A 32 22.69 -2.22 -30.38
N VAL A 33 21.99 -1.32 -29.67
CA VAL A 33 22.24 -0.93 -28.27
C VAL A 33 20.94 -0.32 -27.71
N SER A 34 20.44 -0.92 -26.63
CA SER A 34 19.60 -0.35 -25.56
C SER A 34 18.33 0.41 -25.93
N ARG A 35 17.22 -0.07 -25.38
CA ARG A 35 16.60 0.49 -24.15
C ARG A 35 15.09 0.30 -24.28
N ASN A 36 14.54 -0.44 -23.33
CA ASN A 36 13.11 -0.55 -23.04
C ASN A 36 12.43 0.83 -23.15
N GLN A 37 11.85 1.11 -24.31
CA GLN A 37 10.76 2.06 -24.46
C GLN A 37 9.50 1.21 -24.43
N TYR A 38 8.43 1.75 -23.83
CA TYR A 38 7.19 1.04 -23.45
C TYR A 38 7.32 0.22 -22.17
N GLN A 39 7.62 0.90 -21.06
CA GLN A 39 6.98 0.51 -19.81
C GLN A 39 5.84 1.51 -19.60
N ASP A 40 4.64 0.98 -19.71
CA ASP A 40 3.35 1.62 -19.48
C ASP A 40 3.34 2.55 -18.27
N MET A 41 2.38 3.48 -18.27
CA MET A 41 1.98 4.22 -17.07
C MET A 41 1.48 3.25 -15.99
N ILE A 42 2.41 2.62 -15.28
CA ILE A 42 2.11 1.80 -14.10
C ILE A 42 1.79 2.80 -12.97
N PRO A 43 0.61 2.71 -12.33
CA PRO A 43 0.39 3.36 -11.06
C PRO A 43 1.50 2.89 -10.11
N ILE A 44 2.43 3.80 -9.75
CA ILE A 44 3.49 3.50 -8.80
C ILE A 44 2.80 3.03 -7.52
N GLY A 45 2.91 1.74 -7.19
CA GLY A 45 2.26 1.15 -6.03
C GLY A 45 2.65 1.90 -4.75
N TYR A 46 1.77 1.89 -3.75
CA TYR A 46 2.00 2.61 -2.49
C TYR A 46 3.38 2.33 -1.87
N ASN A 47 3.81 1.06 -1.90
CA ASN A 47 5.13 0.63 -1.42
C ASN A 47 6.29 1.25 -2.22
N GLU A 48 6.14 1.37 -3.54
CA GLU A 48 7.13 2.04 -4.40
C GLU A 48 7.22 3.54 -4.09
N LYS A 49 6.08 4.19 -3.79
CA LYS A 49 6.06 5.59 -3.36
C LYS A 49 6.76 5.78 -2.02
N ILE A 50 6.55 4.89 -1.04
CA ILE A 50 7.28 4.92 0.23
C ILE A 50 8.79 4.84 -0.01
N VAL A 51 9.23 3.84 -0.78
CA VAL A 51 10.66 3.64 -1.06
C VAL A 51 11.26 4.85 -1.77
N ALA A 52 10.54 5.40 -2.75
CA ALA A 52 10.96 6.59 -3.48
C ALA A 52 11.10 7.82 -2.55
N PHE A 53 10.12 8.06 -1.68
CA PHE A 53 10.16 9.10 -0.67
C PHE A 53 11.36 8.91 0.27
N LEU A 54 11.56 7.69 0.81
CA LEU A 54 12.67 7.41 1.72
C LEU A 54 14.06 7.53 1.06
N ARG A 55 14.15 7.34 -0.27
CA ARG A 55 15.41 7.47 -1.02
C ARG A 55 15.89 8.92 -1.18
N GLN A 56 15.11 9.92 -0.78
CA GLN A 56 15.56 11.31 -0.79
C GLN A 56 16.88 11.51 -0.02
N PRO A 57 17.79 12.37 -0.51
CA PRO A 57 19.07 12.63 0.16
C PRO A 57 18.87 13.30 1.52
N ASN A 58 17.88 14.18 1.65
CA ASN A 58 17.53 14.90 2.88
C ASN A 58 16.43 14.21 3.72
N ILE A 59 16.20 12.91 3.51
CA ILE A 59 15.08 12.22 4.17
C ILE A 59 15.13 12.33 5.71
N PHE A 60 16.31 12.22 6.32
CA PHE A 60 16.41 12.27 7.78
C PHE A 60 16.07 13.65 8.37
N GLU A 61 16.30 14.72 7.62
CA GLU A 61 15.89 16.07 8.02
C GLU A 61 14.37 16.19 7.97
N ILE A 62 13.75 15.73 6.87
CA ILE A 62 12.29 15.72 6.69
C ILE A 62 11.61 14.93 7.81
N LEU A 63 12.13 13.73 8.11
CA LEU A 63 11.53 12.86 9.13
C LEU A 63 11.68 13.46 10.54
N GLN A 64 12.77 14.19 10.81
CA GLN A 64 13.00 14.86 12.10
C GLN A 64 12.07 16.04 12.36
N GLU A 65 11.42 16.61 11.33
CA GLU A 65 10.42 17.68 11.52
C GLU A 65 9.20 17.22 12.32
N ARG A 66 8.85 15.92 12.25
CA ARG A 66 7.70 15.35 12.97
C ARG A 66 8.14 14.41 14.09
N GLN A 67 9.33 13.81 14.01
CA GLN A 67 9.87 12.91 15.02
C GLN A 67 11.27 13.36 15.46
N HIS A 68 11.32 14.31 16.39
CA HIS A 68 12.59 14.88 16.89
C HIS A 68 13.53 13.84 17.52
N GLU A 69 12.99 12.77 18.11
CA GLU A 69 13.78 11.70 18.72
C GLU A 69 14.40 10.71 17.71
N LEU A 70 14.08 10.84 16.42
CA LEU A 70 14.60 9.96 15.37
C LEU A 70 16.14 9.99 15.32
N CYS A 71 16.78 11.10 15.67
CA CYS A 71 18.24 11.22 15.69
C CYS A 71 18.91 10.25 16.68
N ARG A 72 18.23 9.95 17.80
CA ARG A 72 18.68 9.04 18.86
C ARG A 72 18.24 7.60 18.66
N ASN A 73 17.20 7.36 17.85
CA ASN A 73 16.70 6.02 17.57
C ASN A 73 17.51 5.35 16.45
N HIS A 74 18.64 4.74 16.81
CA HIS A 74 19.53 4.07 15.87
C HIS A 74 18.85 2.92 15.10
N SER A 75 18.04 2.11 15.79
CA SER A 75 17.33 0.98 15.15
C SER A 75 16.40 1.44 14.02
N LEU A 76 15.62 2.50 14.26
CA LEU A 76 14.71 3.03 13.26
C LEU A 76 15.46 3.64 12.06
N ARG A 77 16.61 4.28 12.31
CA ARG A 77 17.47 4.81 11.25
C ARG A 77 18.07 3.70 10.38
N GLU A 78 18.52 2.60 10.99
CA GLU A 78 19.03 1.42 10.28
C GLU A 78 17.93 0.78 9.43
N LYS A 79 16.70 0.63 9.96
CA LYS A 79 15.54 0.14 9.19
C LYS A 79 15.24 1.01 7.97
N ILE A 80 15.28 2.34 8.12
CA ILE A 80 15.10 3.27 7.00
C ILE A 80 16.21 3.09 5.96
N GLN A 81 17.47 2.96 6.40
CA GLN A 81 18.61 2.72 5.49
C GLN A 81 18.48 1.38 4.75
N PHE A 82 18.04 0.33 5.45
CA PHE A 82 17.77 -0.98 4.88
C PHE A 82 16.71 -0.89 3.77
N ILE A 83 15.59 -0.19 4.01
CA ILE A 83 14.55 0.02 2.99
C ILE A 83 15.09 0.83 1.80
N LYS A 84 15.95 1.83 2.04
CA LYS A 84 16.58 2.59 0.95
C LYS A 84 17.43 1.69 0.03
N ALA A 85 18.14 0.72 0.61
CA ALA A 85 18.98 -0.24 -0.10
C ALA A 85 18.13 -1.32 -0.82
N GLU A 86 17.34 -2.08 -0.07
CA GLU A 86 16.58 -3.25 -0.55
C GLU A 86 15.32 -2.89 -1.34
N GLY A 87 14.80 -1.68 -1.16
CA GLY A 87 13.58 -1.21 -1.82
C GLY A 87 12.30 -1.89 -1.28
N PRO A 88 11.30 -2.17 -2.14
CA PRO A 88 9.99 -2.67 -1.71
C PRO A 88 10.05 -3.98 -0.94
N SER A 89 10.97 -4.88 -1.29
CA SER A 89 11.17 -6.15 -0.59
C SER A 89 11.60 -5.95 0.87
N GLY A 90 12.47 -4.98 1.14
CA GLY A 90 12.87 -4.60 2.49
C GLY A 90 11.73 -3.99 3.29
N LEU A 91 10.85 -3.23 2.64
CA LEU A 91 9.64 -2.68 3.27
C LEU A 91 8.65 -3.79 3.66
N VAL A 92 8.45 -4.80 2.80
CA VAL A 92 7.61 -5.96 3.11
C VAL A 92 8.18 -6.77 4.28
N HIS A 93 9.51 -6.93 4.34
CA HIS A 93 10.15 -7.62 5.47
C HIS A 93 9.91 -6.91 6.81
N LEU A 94 9.82 -5.58 6.78
CA LEU A 94 9.58 -4.74 7.96
C LEU A 94 8.11 -4.34 8.13
N SER A 95 7.17 -4.97 7.42
CA SER A 95 5.76 -4.59 7.44
C SER A 95 5.07 -4.81 8.80
N GLY A 96 5.69 -5.56 9.71
CA GLY A 96 5.23 -5.76 11.08
C GLY A 96 5.84 -4.81 12.12
N ASP A 97 6.75 -3.92 11.70
CA ASP A 97 7.47 -3.03 12.62
C ASP A 97 6.64 -1.81 12.99
N ALA A 98 6.13 -1.77 14.22
CA ALA A 98 5.22 -0.72 14.68
C ALA A 98 5.85 0.68 14.60
N ASP A 99 7.10 0.84 15.04
CA ASP A 99 7.77 2.15 15.07
C ASP A 99 7.95 2.72 13.66
N LEU A 100 8.31 1.87 12.69
CA LEU A 100 8.40 2.24 11.29
C LEU A 100 7.03 2.62 10.71
N ILE A 101 5.99 1.82 10.94
CA ILE A 101 4.64 2.09 10.43
C ILE A 101 4.11 3.41 10.99
N ILE A 102 4.33 3.66 12.28
CA ILE A 102 3.94 4.91 12.94
C ILE A 102 4.64 6.08 12.29
N LEU A 103 5.97 6.00 12.12
CA LEU A 103 6.74 7.05 11.46
C LEU A 103 6.21 7.32 10.04
N LEU A 104 6.02 6.28 9.22
CA LEU A 104 5.53 6.43 7.84
C LEU A 104 4.13 7.03 7.78
N SER A 105 3.26 6.67 8.73
CA SER A 105 1.90 7.23 8.86
C SER A 105 1.92 8.74 9.15
N LEU A 106 2.98 9.26 9.76
CA LEU A 106 3.14 10.70 9.96
C LEU A 106 3.40 11.46 8.66
N PHE A 107 3.80 10.80 7.57
CA PHE A 107 4.18 11.41 6.29
C PHE A 107 3.33 10.92 5.11
N GLU A 108 2.16 10.33 5.37
CA GLU A 108 1.31 9.72 4.34
C GLU A 108 0.97 10.66 3.18
N GLU A 109 0.62 11.92 3.48
CA GLU A 109 0.30 12.93 2.47
C GLU A 109 1.54 13.30 1.61
N GLU A 110 2.71 13.43 2.25
CA GLU A 110 3.97 13.68 1.56
C GLU A 110 4.39 12.49 0.70
N ILE A 111 4.24 11.27 1.19
CA ILE A 111 4.55 10.04 0.45
C ILE A 111 3.64 9.92 -0.78
N MET A 112 2.35 10.22 -0.65
CA MET A 112 1.38 10.15 -1.76
C MET A 112 1.61 11.21 -2.83
N SER A 113 2.03 12.41 -2.42
CA SER A 113 2.31 13.54 -3.31
C SER A 113 3.75 13.57 -3.85
N TYR A 114 4.67 12.77 -3.30
CA TYR A 114 6.06 12.73 -3.74
C TYR A 114 6.20 12.20 -5.17
N VAL A 115 6.82 13.00 -6.03
CA VAL A 115 7.18 12.63 -7.40
C VAL A 115 8.69 12.69 -7.55
N PRO A 116 9.37 11.56 -7.85
CA PRO A 116 10.81 11.56 -8.00
C PRO A 116 11.28 12.47 -9.15
N PRO A 117 12.42 13.17 -9.02
CA PRO A 117 12.90 14.11 -10.05
C PRO A 117 13.09 13.47 -11.43
N HIS A 118 13.44 12.18 -11.50
CA HIS A 118 13.60 11.45 -12.76
C HIS A 118 12.28 11.16 -13.47
N ALA A 119 11.16 11.05 -12.74
CA ALA A 119 9.84 10.88 -13.33
C ALA A 119 9.36 12.19 -14.03
N LEU A 120 9.80 13.35 -13.54
CA LEU A 120 9.50 14.64 -14.15
C LEU A 120 10.21 14.87 -15.50
N LEU A 121 11.35 14.20 -15.72
CA LEU A 121 12.09 14.25 -17.00
C LEU A 121 11.40 13.44 -18.11
N HIS A 122 10.54 12.49 -17.76
CA HIS A 122 9.77 11.71 -18.74
C HIS A 122 8.50 12.46 -19.17
N LEU A 123 7.95 13.33 -18.33
CA LEU A 123 6.79 14.16 -18.66
C LEU A 123 7.13 15.32 -19.61
N SER A 124 8.39 15.77 -19.61
CA SER A 124 8.86 16.90 -20.42
C SER A 124 9.16 16.57 -21.89
N TYR A 125 9.11 15.30 -22.30
CA TYR A 125 9.27 14.91 -23.72
C TYR A 125 7.97 15.01 -24.54
N CYS A 126 6.82 15.27 -23.92
CA CYS A 126 5.59 15.63 -24.62
C CYS A 126 5.48 17.16 -24.73
N GLN A 127 6.35 17.78 -25.52
CA GLN A 127 6.18 19.17 -25.93
C GLN A 127 5.05 19.28 -26.96
N SER A 128 3.88 19.75 -26.53
CA SER A 128 2.91 20.36 -27.45
C SER A 128 3.46 21.70 -27.98
N PRO A 129 3.40 21.97 -29.30
CA PRO A 129 3.98 23.17 -29.88
C PRO A 129 3.00 24.33 -29.79
N ARG A 130 3.26 25.30 -28.91
CA ARG A 130 2.95 26.73 -29.13
C ARG A 130 3.47 27.57 -27.96
N GLY A 131 4.49 28.37 -28.27
CA GLY A 131 5.18 29.21 -27.29
C GLY A 131 4.45 30.49 -26.92
N SER A 132 4.96 31.13 -25.87
CA SER A 132 5.04 32.58 -25.64
C SER A 132 5.84 32.84 -24.35
N PRO A 133 6.91 33.66 -24.38
CA PRO A 133 7.62 34.10 -23.18
C PRO A 133 7.26 35.55 -22.85
N VAL A 134 6.70 35.85 -21.67
CA VAL A 134 6.77 37.20 -21.09
C VAL A 134 6.75 37.10 -19.56
N SER A 135 7.82 37.59 -18.94
CA SER A 135 7.85 37.99 -17.53
C SER A 135 7.28 39.39 -17.38
N SER A 136 6.55 39.67 -16.29
CA SER A 136 6.27 41.03 -15.85
C SER A 136 6.16 41.12 -14.32
N PRO A 137 6.46 42.28 -13.71
CA PRO A 137 6.93 42.40 -12.33
C PRO A 137 5.89 42.98 -11.34
N GLN A 138 6.20 42.79 -10.05
CA GLN A 138 5.76 43.48 -8.82
C GLN A 138 4.54 44.44 -8.88
N ASN A 139 3.52 44.18 -8.03
CA ASN A 139 3.19 45.00 -6.85
C ASN A 139 1.81 44.58 -6.25
N SER A 140 1.73 44.33 -4.95
CA SER A 140 0.46 44.36 -4.19
C SER A 140 0.73 44.67 -2.71
N PRO A 141 -0.13 45.47 -2.04
CA PRO A 141 0.19 46.08 -0.74
C PRO A 141 0.04 45.11 0.42
N GLY A 142 0.88 45.30 1.44
CA GLY A 142 0.93 44.48 2.65
C GLY A 142 -0.41 44.38 3.38
N ARG A 143 -0.94 43.16 3.47
CA ARG A 143 -1.92 42.80 4.49
C ARG A 143 -1.18 42.53 5.78
N GLN A 144 -1.47 43.34 6.79
CA GLN A 144 -1.08 43.13 8.18
C GLN A 144 -1.40 41.68 8.57
N ARG A 145 -0.37 40.86 8.75
CA ARG A 145 -0.51 39.55 9.39
C ARG A 145 -0.81 39.82 10.86
N ALA A 146 -2.09 39.79 11.21
CA ALA A 146 -2.48 39.52 12.57
C ALA A 146 -1.77 38.23 13.00
N ASN A 147 -0.93 38.32 14.03
CA ASN A 147 -0.43 37.18 14.78
C ASN A 147 -1.61 36.52 15.52
N ALA A 148 -2.56 35.96 14.78
CA ALA A 148 -3.35 34.86 15.28
C ALA A 148 -2.38 33.69 15.30
N ARG A 149 -1.84 33.38 16.49
CA ARG A 149 -1.24 32.08 16.77
C ARG A 149 -2.33 31.07 16.50
N ALA A 150 -2.42 30.62 15.24
CA ALA A 150 -3.29 29.53 14.85
C ALA A 150 -2.96 28.38 15.82
N PRO A 151 -3.96 27.73 16.43
CA PRO A 151 -3.70 26.50 17.15
C PRO A 151 -2.85 25.64 16.23
N ALA A 152 -1.73 25.12 16.75
CA ALA A 152 -0.85 24.25 15.99
C ALA A 152 -1.74 23.26 15.21
N PRO A 153 -1.52 23.08 13.89
CA PRO A 153 -2.37 22.19 13.10
C PRO A 153 -2.50 20.92 13.91
N TYR A 154 -3.74 20.47 14.17
CA TYR A 154 -4.05 19.23 14.87
C TYR A 154 -3.47 18.06 14.06
N LYS A 155 -2.15 17.95 14.07
CA LYS A 155 -1.42 16.87 13.45
C LYS A 155 -1.65 15.70 14.37
N ARG A 156 -2.07 14.62 13.72
CA ARG A 156 -2.43 13.34 14.32
C ARG A 156 -1.19 12.78 15.01
N ASP A 157 -0.91 13.23 16.24
CA ASP A 157 0.07 12.58 17.09
C ASP A 157 -0.51 11.21 17.48
N PHE A 158 -0.20 10.22 16.65
CA PHE A 158 -0.64 8.85 16.83
C PHE A 158 -0.16 8.31 18.17
N GLU A 159 1.03 8.70 18.61
CA GLU A 159 1.58 8.29 19.90
C GLU A 159 0.74 8.89 21.05
N ALA A 160 0.37 10.16 20.98
CA ALA A 160 -0.55 10.75 21.94
C ALA A 160 -1.93 10.07 21.92
N LYS A 161 -2.45 9.68 20.74
CA LYS A 161 -3.69 8.90 20.64
C LYS A 161 -3.53 7.51 21.27
N LEU A 162 -2.40 6.83 21.05
CA LEU A 162 -2.08 5.51 21.58
C LEU A 162 -1.96 5.54 23.10
N ARG A 163 -1.22 6.51 23.66
CA ARG A 163 -1.13 6.73 25.11
C ARG A 163 -2.52 7.01 25.72
N ASN A 164 -3.33 7.84 25.07
CA ASN A 164 -4.70 8.11 25.51
C ASN A 164 -5.59 6.85 25.43
N PHE A 165 -5.41 6.00 24.42
CA PHE A 165 -6.14 4.75 24.26
C PHE A 165 -5.81 3.76 25.39
N TYR A 166 -4.52 3.49 25.65
CA TYR A 166 -4.11 2.60 26.74
C TYR A 166 -4.56 3.11 28.11
N ARG A 167 -4.44 4.43 28.37
CA ARG A 167 -4.96 5.02 29.62
C ARG A 167 -6.46 4.80 29.79
N LYS A 168 -7.26 4.89 28.71
CA LYS A 168 -8.70 4.63 28.75
C LYS A 168 -9.02 3.15 28.98
N LEU A 169 -8.24 2.23 28.42
CA LEU A 169 -8.39 0.80 28.68
C LEU A 169 -8.09 0.45 30.15
N GLU A 170 -6.99 0.99 30.70
CA GLU A 170 -6.62 0.80 32.10
C GLU A 170 -7.64 1.39 33.06
N ALA A 171 -8.15 2.60 32.80
CA ALA A 171 -9.21 3.21 33.61
C ALA A 171 -10.50 2.36 33.59
N LYS A 172 -10.76 1.67 32.47
CA LYS A 172 -11.81 0.67 32.35
C LYS A 172 -11.33 -0.74 32.77
N GLY A 173 -10.25 -0.87 33.52
CA GLY A 173 -9.74 -2.10 34.12
C GLY A 173 -9.55 -3.28 33.15
N TYR A 174 -9.27 -3.01 31.88
CA TYR A 174 -9.05 -4.09 30.90
C TYR A 174 -7.78 -4.87 31.25
N GLY A 175 -7.89 -6.20 31.35
CA GLY A 175 -6.76 -7.08 31.70
C GLY A 175 -6.22 -6.91 33.14
N GLN A 176 -6.91 -6.16 34.00
CA GLN A 176 -6.52 -5.86 35.39
C GLN A 176 -7.35 -6.65 36.43
N GLY A 177 -8.23 -7.55 35.97
CA GLY A 177 -9.01 -8.42 36.84
C GLY A 177 -8.15 -9.45 37.56
N PRO A 178 -8.60 -9.96 38.71
CA PRO A 178 -7.87 -11.00 39.46
C PRO A 178 -7.86 -12.35 38.74
N GLY A 179 -8.72 -12.54 37.73
CA GLY A 179 -8.87 -13.77 36.97
C GLY A 179 -7.94 -13.86 35.77
N LYS A 180 -7.78 -15.09 35.27
CA LYS A 180 -7.08 -15.42 34.02
C LYS A 180 -8.09 -15.99 33.04
N LEU A 181 -8.09 -15.46 31.82
CA LEU A 181 -8.84 -16.00 30.69
C LEU A 181 -7.93 -17.02 30.00
N LYS A 182 -8.14 -18.31 30.24
CA LYS A 182 -7.26 -19.37 29.72
C LYS A 182 -7.91 -20.01 28.49
N LEU A 183 -7.23 -19.92 27.35
CA LEU A 183 -7.61 -20.62 26.13
C LEU A 183 -6.68 -21.81 25.92
N ILE A 184 -7.24 -23.01 25.82
CA ILE A 184 -6.50 -24.25 25.54
C ILE A 184 -6.87 -24.71 24.13
N ILE A 185 -5.97 -24.56 23.17
CA ILE A 185 -6.30 -24.64 21.74
C ILE A 185 -5.51 -25.77 21.07
N ARG A 186 -6.17 -26.58 20.24
CA ARG A 186 -5.52 -27.54 19.35
C ARG A 186 -5.17 -26.84 18.04
N ARG A 187 -3.93 -26.95 17.57
CA ARG A 187 -3.50 -26.30 16.31
C ARG A 187 -4.34 -26.71 15.10
N ASN A 188 -4.76 -27.97 15.05
CA ASN A 188 -5.57 -28.51 13.94
C ASN A 188 -7.04 -28.10 13.99
N HIS A 189 -7.53 -27.55 15.11
CA HIS A 189 -8.91 -27.10 15.32
C HIS A 189 -8.91 -25.68 15.89
N LEU A 190 -8.02 -24.83 15.35
CA LEU A 190 -7.73 -23.52 15.91
C LEU A 190 -8.99 -22.65 16.00
N LEU A 191 -9.75 -22.56 14.92
CA LEU A 191 -10.91 -21.68 14.83
C LEU A 191 -12.08 -22.23 15.66
N GLU A 192 -12.37 -23.54 15.56
CA GLU A 192 -13.34 -24.25 16.40
C GLU A 192 -13.15 -23.98 17.89
N ASP A 193 -11.98 -24.32 18.42
CA ASP A 193 -11.69 -24.28 19.84
C ASP A 193 -11.73 -22.84 20.33
N THR A 194 -11.24 -21.90 19.52
CA THR A 194 -11.26 -20.47 19.80
C THR A 194 -12.69 -19.97 19.90
N PHE A 195 -13.52 -20.27 18.90
CA PHE A 195 -14.91 -19.83 18.86
C PHE A 195 -15.68 -20.37 20.06
N ASN A 196 -15.63 -21.69 20.27
CA ASN A 196 -16.36 -22.37 21.34
C ASN A 196 -15.97 -21.84 22.73
N GLN A 197 -14.67 -21.65 22.99
CA GLN A 197 -14.23 -21.13 24.27
C GLN A 197 -14.58 -19.66 24.48
N ILE A 198 -14.34 -18.79 23.48
CA ILE A 198 -14.64 -17.36 23.61
C ILE A 198 -16.13 -17.13 23.82
N MET A 199 -16.99 -17.84 23.08
CA MET A 199 -18.45 -17.68 23.22
C MET A 199 -18.99 -18.16 24.56
N ASN A 200 -18.27 -19.05 25.26
CA ASN A 200 -18.62 -19.49 26.60
C ASN A 200 -18.23 -18.50 27.70
N TYR A 201 -17.37 -17.51 27.41
CA TYR A 201 -16.97 -16.50 28.39
C TYR A 201 -17.92 -15.31 28.44
N SER A 202 -18.15 -14.79 29.64
CA SER A 202 -18.92 -13.56 29.81
C SER A 202 -18.15 -12.35 29.26
N ARG A 203 -18.87 -11.35 28.77
CA ARG A 203 -18.28 -10.06 28.35
C ARG A 203 -17.39 -9.45 29.45
N LYS A 204 -17.78 -9.59 30.73
CA LYS A 204 -17.03 -9.03 31.86
C LYS A 204 -15.70 -9.76 32.04
N ASP A 205 -15.69 -11.08 31.89
CA ASP A 205 -14.46 -11.89 31.99
C ASP A 205 -13.51 -11.62 30.84
N LEU A 206 -14.03 -11.55 29.61
CA LEU A 206 -13.24 -11.18 28.42
C LEU A 206 -12.58 -9.81 28.55
N GLN A 207 -13.28 -8.84 29.18
CA GLN A 207 -12.75 -7.49 29.38
C GLN A 207 -11.73 -7.44 30.52
N ARG A 208 -12.04 -8.06 31.66
CA ARG A 208 -11.28 -7.87 32.90
C ARG A 208 -10.08 -8.79 32.99
N ASN A 209 -10.20 -10.04 32.57
CA ASN A 209 -9.19 -11.04 32.85
C ASN A 209 -8.06 -10.96 31.82
N LYS A 210 -6.83 -11.22 32.27
CA LYS A 210 -5.68 -11.30 31.37
C LYS A 210 -5.75 -12.60 30.57
N LEU A 211 -5.56 -12.52 29.25
CA LEU A 211 -5.54 -13.66 28.34
C LEU A 211 -4.26 -14.50 28.52
N TYR A 212 -4.44 -15.82 28.55
CA TYR A 212 -3.41 -16.83 28.54
C TYR A 212 -3.77 -17.89 27.51
N VAL A 213 -2.91 -18.08 26.52
CA VAL A 213 -3.11 -19.11 25.50
C VAL A 213 -2.15 -20.27 25.73
N THR A 214 -2.63 -21.49 25.59
CA THR A 214 -1.83 -22.73 25.66
C THR A 214 -2.22 -23.62 24.50
N PHE A 215 -1.24 -24.05 23.71
CA PHE A 215 -1.47 -25.07 22.69
C PHE A 215 -1.37 -26.46 23.31
N VAL A 216 -2.31 -27.33 22.97
CA VAL A 216 -2.35 -28.70 23.51
C VAL A 216 -1.08 -29.46 23.11
N GLY A 217 -0.38 -30.03 24.10
CA GLY A 217 0.85 -30.80 23.88
C GLY A 217 2.13 -29.95 23.81
N GLU A 218 2.05 -28.64 24.02
CA GLU A 218 3.22 -27.75 24.02
C GLU A 218 3.49 -27.20 25.42
N GLU A 219 4.72 -27.34 25.90
CA GLU A 219 5.15 -26.69 27.14
C GLU A 219 5.39 -25.20 26.87
N GLY A 220 4.47 -24.37 27.35
CA GLY A 220 4.58 -22.92 27.25
C GLY A 220 5.65 -22.35 28.18
N LEU A 221 6.91 -22.35 27.75
CA LEU A 221 8.02 -21.76 28.49
C LEU A 221 7.92 -20.22 28.53
N ASP A 222 7.41 -19.60 27.45
CA ASP A 222 7.29 -18.16 27.30
C ASP A 222 5.82 -17.73 27.21
N TYR A 223 5.30 -17.05 28.23
CA TYR A 223 3.86 -16.70 28.29
C TYR A 223 3.41 -15.66 27.22
N SER A 224 4.32 -14.91 26.60
CA SER A 224 4.00 -13.89 25.58
C SER A 224 4.08 -14.42 24.14
N GLY A 225 4.83 -15.49 23.88
CA GLY A 225 5.02 -16.08 22.56
C GLY A 225 3.74 -16.71 22.00
N PRO A 226 3.10 -17.68 22.71
CA PRO A 226 1.90 -18.37 22.26
C PRO A 226 0.71 -17.44 22.06
N SER A 227 0.57 -16.39 22.88
CA SER A 227 -0.53 -15.43 22.72
C SER A 227 -0.38 -14.59 21.45
N ARG A 228 0.86 -14.19 21.10
CA ARG A 228 1.14 -13.46 19.86
C ARG A 228 0.93 -14.37 18.64
N GLU A 229 1.45 -15.58 18.70
CA GLU A 229 1.26 -16.59 17.65
C GLU A 229 -0.22 -16.91 17.44
N PHE A 230 -0.98 -17.10 18.52
CA PHE A 230 -2.42 -17.34 18.48
C PHE A 230 -3.17 -16.28 17.67
N PHE A 231 -2.97 -14.99 17.96
CA PHE A 231 -3.65 -13.93 17.20
C PHE A 231 -3.24 -13.92 15.74
N PHE A 232 -1.97 -14.19 15.43
CA PHE A 232 -1.51 -14.33 14.06
C PHE A 232 -2.23 -15.47 13.33
N LEU A 233 -2.24 -16.68 13.91
CA LEU A 233 -2.89 -17.85 13.31
C LEU A 233 -4.39 -17.65 13.14
N VAL A 234 -5.09 -17.16 14.17
CA VAL A 234 -6.54 -16.92 14.13
C VAL A 234 -6.87 -15.87 13.07
N SER A 235 -6.10 -14.79 12.98
CA SER A 235 -6.31 -13.76 11.95
C SER A 235 -6.21 -14.33 10.54
N ARG A 236 -5.26 -15.24 10.29
CA ARG A 236 -5.10 -15.89 8.99
C ARG A 236 -6.26 -16.84 8.69
N GLU A 237 -6.72 -17.59 9.70
CA GLU A 237 -7.82 -18.54 9.55
C GLU A 237 -9.15 -17.83 9.31
N LEU A 238 -9.42 -16.72 10.01
CA LEU A 238 -10.64 -15.93 9.82
C LEU A 238 -10.80 -15.38 8.39
N PHE A 239 -9.70 -15.05 7.72
CA PHE A 239 -9.70 -14.54 6.35
C PHE A 239 -9.52 -15.64 5.30
N ASN A 240 -9.61 -16.92 5.69
CA ASN A 240 -9.56 -18.02 4.75
C ASN A 240 -10.82 -18.00 3.84
N PRO A 241 -10.67 -17.87 2.50
CA PRO A 241 -11.80 -17.77 1.58
C PRO A 241 -12.76 -18.96 1.63
N TYR A 242 -12.28 -20.13 2.07
CA TYR A 242 -13.11 -21.34 2.23
C TYR A 242 -14.27 -21.15 3.21
N TYR A 243 -14.15 -20.25 4.20
CA TYR A 243 -15.23 -19.98 5.14
C TYR A 243 -16.30 -19.04 4.57
N GLY A 244 -16.06 -18.40 3.42
CA GLY A 244 -17.02 -17.50 2.78
C GLY A 244 -17.37 -16.24 3.58
N LEU A 245 -16.62 -15.92 4.64
CA LEU A 245 -16.87 -14.76 5.51
C LEU A 245 -16.39 -13.45 4.90
N PHE A 246 -15.26 -13.50 4.20
CA PHE A 246 -14.61 -12.33 3.60
C PHE A 246 -14.22 -12.63 2.15
N GLU A 247 -14.16 -11.58 1.34
CA GLU A 247 -13.67 -11.61 -0.04
C GLU A 247 -12.71 -10.45 -0.29
N TYR A 248 -11.88 -10.54 -1.34
CA TYR A 248 -11.01 -9.43 -1.73
C TYR A 248 -11.85 -8.29 -2.31
N SER A 249 -11.61 -7.08 -1.80
CA SER A 249 -12.39 -5.88 -2.19
C SER A 249 -12.09 -5.36 -3.60
N ALA A 250 -10.96 -5.77 -4.16
CA ALA A 250 -10.49 -5.39 -5.48
C ALA A 250 -9.66 -6.54 -6.06
N ASN A 251 -9.17 -6.36 -7.28
CA ASN A 251 -8.22 -7.27 -7.91
C ASN A 251 -6.86 -7.34 -7.18
N ASP A 252 -6.66 -6.49 -6.16
CA ASP A 252 -5.46 -6.44 -5.37
C ASP A 252 -5.65 -7.22 -4.06
N THR A 253 -4.73 -8.14 -3.74
CA THR A 253 -4.83 -9.06 -2.60
C THR A 253 -4.57 -8.42 -1.23
N TYR A 254 -4.57 -7.09 -1.15
CA TYR A 254 -4.17 -6.33 0.04
C TYR A 254 -5.33 -5.94 0.95
N THR A 255 -6.55 -5.90 0.42
CA THR A 255 -7.74 -5.44 1.16
C THR A 255 -8.89 -6.41 1.03
N VAL A 256 -9.56 -6.69 2.15
CA VAL A 256 -10.69 -7.61 2.24
C VAL A 256 -11.94 -6.87 2.73
N GLN A 257 -13.11 -7.33 2.27
CA GLN A 257 -14.41 -6.87 2.71
C GLN A 257 -15.26 -8.05 3.16
N ILE A 258 -16.34 -7.77 3.90
CA ILE A 258 -17.32 -8.81 4.27
C ILE A 258 -17.92 -9.35 2.97
N SER A 259 -17.88 -10.66 2.79
CA SER A 259 -18.46 -11.32 1.63
C SER A 259 -19.98 -11.14 1.63
N PRO A 260 -20.61 -10.70 0.53
CA PRO A 260 -22.08 -10.70 0.43
C PRO A 260 -22.68 -12.11 0.63
N MET A 261 -21.88 -13.16 0.39
CA MET A 261 -22.29 -14.55 0.60
C MET A 261 -22.20 -14.99 2.06
N SER A 262 -21.58 -14.19 2.95
CA SER A 262 -21.41 -14.55 4.36
C SER A 262 -22.75 -14.72 5.09
N ALA A 263 -23.82 -14.07 4.60
CA ALA A 263 -25.17 -14.20 5.14
C ALA A 263 -25.76 -15.61 4.98
N PHE A 264 -25.22 -16.42 4.07
CA PHE A 264 -25.62 -17.80 3.80
C PHE A 264 -24.67 -18.82 4.43
N VAL A 265 -23.63 -18.37 5.12
CA VAL A 265 -22.72 -19.24 5.88
C VAL A 265 -23.43 -19.60 7.18
N ASP A 266 -24.24 -20.65 7.12
CA ASP A 266 -25.05 -21.11 8.24
C ASP A 266 -24.30 -22.20 9.01
N ASN A 267 -23.25 -21.85 9.76
CA ASN A 267 -22.41 -22.87 10.41
C ASN A 267 -22.08 -22.53 11.86
N HIS A 268 -23.02 -22.75 12.77
CA HIS A 268 -22.68 -22.96 14.19
C HIS A 268 -22.07 -24.36 14.47
N HIS A 269 -22.02 -25.26 13.48
CA HIS A 269 -21.73 -26.69 13.69
C HIS A 269 -20.51 -27.27 12.94
N GLU A 270 -19.77 -26.49 12.14
CA GLU A 270 -18.61 -26.99 11.38
C GLU A 270 -17.45 -25.99 11.35
N TRP A 271 -16.98 -25.57 12.52
CA TRP A 271 -15.69 -24.88 12.65
C TRP A 271 -14.68 -25.80 13.28
#